data_AF-A0A927DXZ9-F1
#
_entry.id   AF-A0A927DXZ9-F1
#
_cell.length_a   1.000
_cell.length_b   1.000
_cell.length_c   1.000
_cell.angle_alpha   90.00
_cell.angle_beta   90.00
_cell.angle_gamma   90.00
#
_symmetry.space_group_name_H-M   'P 1'
#
loop_
_entity.id
_entity.type
_entity.pdbx_description
1 polymer ?
#
loop_
_entity_poly.entity_id
_entity_poly.type
_entity_poly.pdbx_seq_one_letter_code
_entity_poly.pdbx_strand_id
1 'polypeptide(L)' 'MLRDRLSKYCAETFDLELEQFDAEFFVDFIAKELGPLFYNAGIEEAIRTHQAWSERIQEEMDLKKVY' A
#
# COMPACT_ATOMS: atom_id res chain seq x y z
N MET A 1 2.66 16.31 9.04
CA MET A 1 2.21 14.91 9.23
C MET A 1 1.01 14.64 8.33
N LEU A 2 0.54 13.37 8.19
CA LEU A 2 -0.62 13.05 7.34
C LEU A 2 -1.88 13.79 7.81
N ARG A 3 -2.05 13.91 9.13
CA ARG A 3 -3.08 14.73 9.79
C ARG A 3 -3.15 16.15 9.24
N ASP A 4 -2.04 16.89 9.23
CA ASP A 4 -2.05 18.30 8.80
C ASP A 4 -2.40 18.44 7.30
N ARG A 5 -2.03 17.44 6.48
CA ARG A 5 -2.42 17.40 5.06
C ARG A 5 -3.92 17.12 4.91
N LEU A 6 -4.48 16.23 5.73
CA LEU A 6 -5.90 15.92 5.75
C LEU A 6 -6.71 17.14 6.19
N SER A 7 -6.33 17.80 7.30
CA SER A 7 -6.97 19.04 7.76
C SER A 7 -6.99 20.10 6.66
N LYS A 8 -5.84 20.34 6.02
CA LYS A 8 -5.74 21.31 4.93
C LYS A 8 -6.65 20.93 3.76
N TYR A 9 -6.66 19.66 3.35
CA TYR A 9 -7.52 19.20 2.27
C TYR A 9 -9.00 19.39 2.59
N CYS A 10 -9.41 19.12 3.83
CA CYS A 10 -10.79 19.31 4.27
C CYS A 10 -11.21 20.79 4.27
N ALA A 11 -10.35 21.68 4.77
CA ALA A 11 -10.61 23.12 4.73
C ALA A 11 -10.71 23.64 3.28
N GLU A 12 -9.74 23.29 2.42
CA GLU A 12 -9.67 23.80 1.04
C GLU A 12 -10.74 23.21 0.11
N THR A 13 -11.12 21.94 0.31
CA THR A 13 -12.00 21.21 -0.62
C THR A 13 -13.46 21.20 -0.16
N PHE A 14 -13.69 21.19 1.16
CA PHE A 14 -15.01 20.99 1.74
C PHE A 14 -15.46 22.13 2.65
N ASP A 15 -14.66 23.20 2.81
CA ASP A 15 -14.92 24.30 3.76
C ASP A 15 -15.15 23.77 5.19
N LEU A 16 -14.44 22.70 5.54
CA LEU A 16 -14.54 22.00 6.82
C LEU A 16 -13.22 22.13 7.60
N GLU A 17 -13.23 22.98 8.62
CA GLU A 17 -12.15 23.08 9.59
C GLU A 17 -12.24 21.90 10.58
N LEU A 18 -11.21 21.06 10.60
CA LEU A 18 -11.10 19.96 11.56
C LEU A 18 -10.43 20.44 12.84
N GLU A 19 -10.98 20.08 14.01
CA GLU A 19 -10.35 20.38 15.28
C GLU A 19 -9.04 19.59 15.45
N GLN A 20 -8.24 20.00 16.45
CA GLN A 20 -6.86 19.54 16.64
C GLN A 20 -6.72 18.00 16.70
N PHE A 21 -7.72 17.29 17.21
CA PHE A 21 -7.72 15.83 17.33
C PHE A 21 -8.52 15.09 16.24
N ASP A 22 -9.48 15.76 15.60
CA ASP A 22 -10.39 15.13 14.64
C ASP A 22 -9.63 14.55 13.45
N ALA A 23 -8.66 15.31 12.93
CA ALA A 23 -7.85 14.85 11.82
C ALA A 23 -6.96 13.67 12.20
N GLU A 24 -6.58 13.52 13.47
CA GLU A 24 -5.77 12.39 13.94
C GLU A 24 -6.63 11.13 14.01
N PHE A 25 -7.81 11.22 14.63
CA PHE A 25 -8.77 10.11 14.66
C PHE A 25 -9.24 9.71 13.27
N PHE A 26 -9.39 10.66 12.35
CA PHE A 26 -9.78 10.35 10.98
C PHE A 26 -8.65 9.62 10.24
N VAL A 27 -7.40 10.04 10.40
CA VAL A 27 -6.25 9.30 9.86
C VAL A 27 -6.20 7.89 10.44
N ASP A 28 -6.40 7.72 11.75
CA ASP A 28 -6.41 6.41 12.41
C ASP A 28 -7.54 5.51 11.87
N PHE A 29 -8.73 6.08 11.67
CA PHE A 29 -9.86 5.36 11.07
C PHE A 29 -9.52 4.88 9.65
N ILE A 30 -9.02 5.78 8.79
CA ILE A 30 -8.64 5.43 7.42
C ILE A 30 -7.55 4.35 7.41
N ALA A 31 -6.54 4.49 8.27
CA ALA A 31 -5.45 3.52 8.37
C ALA A 31 -5.95 2.15 8.83
N LYS A 32 -6.92 2.10 9.75
CA LYS A 32 -7.53 0.86 10.21
C LYS A 32 -8.35 0.17 9.13
N GLU A 33 -9.15 0.91 8.37
CA GLU A 33 -10.06 0.35 7.37
C GLU A 33 -9.34 0.02 6.05
N LEU A 34 -8.43 0.88 5.58
CA LEU A 34 -7.76 0.70 4.29
C LEU A 34 -6.34 0.11 4.40
N GLY A 35 -5.68 0.24 5.55
CA GLY A 35 -4.32 -0.26 5.75
C GLY A 35 -4.16 -1.75 5.43
N PRO A 36 -5.03 -2.64 5.96
CA PRO A 36 -4.97 -4.07 5.65
C PRO A 36 -5.14 -4.36 4.15
N LEU A 37 -6.01 -3.62 3.46
CA LEU A 37 -6.23 -3.80 2.02
C LEU A 37 -4.95 -3.52 1.22
N PHE A 38 -4.33 -2.36 1.44
CA PHE A 38 -3.10 -2.01 0.71
C PHE A 38 -1.92 -2.88 1.10
N TYR A 39 -1.79 -3.22 2.39
CA TYR A 39 -0.72 -4.07 2.88
C TYR A 39 -0.80 -5.47 2.27
N ASN A 40 -1.98 -6.10 2.32
CA ASN A 40 -2.18 -7.44 1.77
C ASN A 40 -2.00 -7.47 0.26
N ALA A 41 -2.51 -6.47 -0.46
CA ALA A 41 -2.27 -6.33 -1.90
C ALA A 41 -0.77 -6.24 -2.24
N GLY A 42 0.00 -5.52 -1.43
CA GLY A 42 1.46 -5.46 -1.58
C GLY A 42 2.16 -6.80 -1.36
N ILE A 43 1.72 -7.57 -0.35
CA ILE A 43 2.24 -8.93 -0.10
C ILE A 43 1.90 -9.87 -1.26
N GLU A 44 0.67 -9.84 -1.75
CA GLU A 44 0.24 -10.65 -2.90
C GLU A 44 1.06 -10.34 -4.14
N GLU A 45 1.33 -9.06 -4.41
CA GLU A 45 2.13 -8.65 -5.57
C GLU A 45 3.61 -9.06 -5.43
N ALA A 46 4.18 -8.98 -4.23
CA ALA A 46 5.53 -9.46 -3.96
C ALA A 46 5.64 -10.98 -4.20
N ILE A 47 4.66 -11.76 -3.73
CA ILE A 47 4.59 -13.21 -3.96
C ILE A 47 4.50 -13.50 -5.47
N ARG A 48 3.58 -12.84 -6.17
CA ARG A 48 3.37 -13.01 -7.61
C ARG A 48 4.64 -12.71 -8.40
N THR A 49 5.29 -11.59 -8.09
CA THR A 49 6.55 -11.19 -8.72
C THR A 49 7.64 -12.24 -8.48
N HIS A 50 7.80 -12.69 -7.23
CA HIS A 50 8.79 -13.71 -6.89
C HIS A 50 8.56 -15.03 -7.63
N GLN A 51 7.29 -15.48 -7.74
CA GLN A 51 6.92 -16.68 -8.47
C GLN A 51 7.31 -16.57 -9.95
N ALA A 52 6.96 -15.46 -10.61
CA ALA A 52 7.28 -15.24 -12.01
C ALA A 52 8.81 -15.26 -12.28
N TRP A 53 9.61 -14.68 -11.38
CA TRP A 53 11.06 -14.75 -11.47
C TRP A 53 11.61 -16.15 -11.22
N SER A 54 11.04 -16.89 -10.26
CA SER A 54 11.46 -18.26 -9.97
C SER A 54 11.21 -19.19 -11.16
N GLU A 55 10.04 -19.08 -11.78
CA GLU A 55 9.69 -19.83 -13.00
C GLU A 55 10.68 -19.53 -14.13
N ARG A 56 10.94 -18.25 -14.40
CA ARG A 56 11.92 -17.83 -15.40
C ARG A 56 13.33 -18.38 -15.13
N ILE A 57 13.77 -18.38 -13.87
CA ILE A 57 15.08 -18.93 -13.49
C ILE A 57 15.11 -20.45 -13.74
N GLN A 58 14.04 -21.17 -13.41
CA GLN A 58 13.96 -22.61 -13.68
C GLN A 58 14.05 -22.91 -15.19
N GLU A 59 13.31 -22.18 -16.01
CA GLU A 59 13.38 -22.31 -17.48
C GLU A 59 14.82 -22.12 -18.01
N GLU A 60 15.50 -21.07 -17.55
CA GLU A 60 16.89 -20.80 -17.94
C GLU A 60 17.87 -21.88 -17.46
N MET A 61 17.64 -22.45 -16.27
CA MET A 61 18.45 -23.55 -15.75
C MET A 61 18.28 -24.82 -16.57
N ASP A 62 17.05 -25.15 -16.96
CA ASP A 62 16.75 -26.32 -17.78
C ASP A 62 17.36 -26.20 -19.18
N LEU A 63 17.31 -25.02 -19.80
CA LEU A 63 17.94 -24.76 -21.10
C LEU A 63 19.46 -24.96 -21.10
N LYS A 64 20.12 -24.70 -19.97
CA LYS A 64 21.58 -24.78 -19.84
C LYS A 64 22.06 -26.12 -19.27
N LYS A 65 21.14 -27.03 -18.96
CA LYS A 65 21.47 -28.34 -18.42
C LYS A 65 22.20 -29.16 -19.48
N VAL A 66 23.40 -29.64 -19.15
CA VAL A 66 24.16 -30.59 -19.98
C VAL A 66 23.92 -31.98 -19.41
N TYR A 67 23.48 -32.90 -20.27
CA TYR A 67 23.24 -34.31 -19.93
C TYR A 67 24.53 -35.12 -19.93
#